data_AF-A0A932GK75-F1
#
_entry.id   AF-A0A932GK75-F1
#
_cell.length_a   1.000
_cell.length_b   1.000
_cell.length_c   1.000
_cell.angle_alpha   90.00
_cell.angle_beta   90.00
_cell.angle_gamma   90.00
#
_symmetry.space_group_name_H-M   'P 1'
#
loop_
_entity.id
_entity.type
_entity.pdbx_description
1 polymer ?
#
loop_
_entity_poly.entity_id
_entity_poly.type
_entity_poly.pdbx_seq_one_letter_code
_entity_poly.pdbx_strand_id
1 'polypeptide(L)'
;MRVAGAPMDASPLLQDGLFRPHRTTPRQTSRRLQAAARDVRDARRLLRGDPAWAAALALQGTLQALRALAFHAGLRPVAGAREEDAVARFAAAALGPQAMLEVAFLLRVGQA
;
A
#
# COMPACT_ATOMS: atom_id res chain seq x y z
N MET A 1 -12.86 -18.00 -8.82
CA MET A 1 -11.42 -18.20 -9.02
C MET A 1 -10.69 -17.51 -7.88
N ARG A 2 -10.27 -18.26 -6.85
CA ARG A 2 -9.49 -17.74 -5.72
C ARG A 2 -8.03 -17.93 -6.06
N VAL A 3 -7.25 -16.84 -6.15
CA VAL A 3 -5.81 -16.94 -5.94
C VAL A 3 -5.66 -17.13 -4.44
N ALA A 4 -5.64 -18.39 -4.00
CA ALA A 4 -5.18 -18.74 -2.66
C ALA A 4 -3.68 -18.46 -2.65
N GLY A 5 -3.32 -17.21 -2.36
CA GLY A 5 -1.94 -16.78 -2.20
C GLY A 5 -1.30 -17.63 -1.11
N ALA A 6 -0.06 -18.05 -1.34
CA ALA A 6 0.78 -18.64 -0.31
C ALA A 6 0.67 -17.81 0.99
N PRO A 7 0.79 -18.44 2.18
CA PRO A 7 0.81 -17.69 3.42
C PRO A 7 1.88 -16.60 3.32
N MET A 8 1.44 -15.35 3.49
CA MET A 8 2.32 -14.18 3.44
C MET A 8 3.40 -14.33 4.51
N ASP A 9 4.68 -14.34 4.08
CA ASP A 9 5.81 -14.36 5.00
C ASP A 9 6.23 -12.94 5.36
N ALA A 10 5.76 -12.46 6.52
CA ALA A 10 6.12 -11.17 7.08
C ALA A 10 7.41 -11.18 7.91
N SER A 11 8.06 -12.34 8.10
CA SER A 11 9.22 -12.46 8.98
C SER A 11 10.34 -11.46 8.62
N PRO A 12 10.71 -11.28 7.34
CA PRO A 12 11.73 -10.29 6.96
C PRO A 12 11.32 -8.86 7.31
N LEU A 13 10.04 -8.51 7.13
CA LEU A 13 9.52 -7.17 7.40
C LEU A 13 9.51 -6.82 8.90
N LEU A 14 9.34 -7.84 9.76
CA LEU A 14 9.42 -7.72 11.20
C LEU A 14 10.88 -7.65 11.68
N GLN A 15 11.76 -8.49 11.13
CA GLN A 15 13.18 -8.53 11.46
C GLN A 15 13.89 -7.21 11.08
N ASP A 16 13.56 -6.65 9.92
CA ASP A 16 14.10 -5.36 9.46
C ASP A 16 13.53 -4.14 10.21
N GLY A 17 12.59 -4.35 11.14
CA GLY A 17 11.94 -3.28 11.89
C GLY A 17 11.04 -2.38 11.03
N LEU A 18 10.63 -2.83 9.84
CA LEU A 18 9.76 -2.08 8.93
C LEU A 18 8.30 -2.12 9.37
N PHE A 19 7.90 -3.22 10.01
CA PHE A 19 6.57 -3.43 10.57
C PHE A 19 6.64 -3.85 12.02
N ARG A 20 5.52 -3.65 12.72
CA ARG A 20 5.29 -4.17 14.06
C ARG A 20 3.94 -4.88 14.15
N PRO A 21 3.78 -5.84 15.08
CA PRO A 21 2.47 -6.40 15.40
C PRO A 21 1.47 -5.30 15.74
N HIS A 22 0.24 -5.45 15.26
CA HIS A 22 -0.81 -4.48 15.43
C HIS A 22 -2.17 -5.15 15.58
N ARG A 23 -2.83 -4.87 16.70
CA ARG A 23 -4.23 -5.23 16.89
C ARG A 23 -5.11 -4.23 16.14
N THR A 24 -5.57 -4.62 14.95
CA THR A 24 -6.45 -3.78 14.15
C THR A 24 -7.91 -3.91 14.56
N THR A 25 -8.72 -2.93 14.16
CA THR A 25 -10.18 -2.98 14.19
C THR A 25 -10.74 -2.92 12.77
N PRO A 26 -11.86 -3.59 12.47
CA PRO A 26 -12.50 -3.50 11.14
C PRO A 26 -12.71 -2.05 10.68
N ARG A 27 -13.03 -1.15 11.62
CA ARG A 27 -13.21 0.29 11.34
C ARG A 27 -11.93 0.96 10.80
N GLN A 28 -10.76 0.60 11.30
CA GLN A 28 -9.49 1.16 10.83
C GLN A 28 -9.17 0.69 9.41
N THR A 29 -9.36 -0.61 9.13
CA THR A 29 -9.21 -1.16 7.77
C THR A 29 -10.18 -0.50 6.80
N SER A 30 -11.47 -0.40 7.15
CA SER A 30 -12.48 0.23 6.29
C SER A 30 -12.19 1.70 5.99
N ARG A 31 -11.74 2.47 6.98
CA ARG A 31 -11.35 3.88 6.76
C ARG A 31 -10.22 4.02 5.75
N ARG A 32 -9.25 3.11 5.78
CA ARG A 32 -8.12 3.11 4.84
C ARG A 32 -8.55 2.71 3.44
N LEU A 33 -9.42 1.72 3.31
CA LEU A 33 -10.02 1.36 2.02
C LEU A 33 -10.88 2.49 1.43
N GLN A 34 -11.63 3.22 2.26
CA GLN A 34 -12.40 4.39 1.82
C GLN A 34 -11.50 5.51 1.29
N ALA A 35 -10.40 5.80 2.00
CA ALA A 35 -9.39 6.76 1.52
C ALA A 35 -8.80 6.31 0.19
N ALA A 36 -8.37 5.04 0.09
CA ALA A 36 -7.85 4.47 -1.14
C ALA A 36 -8.80 4.62 -2.33
N ALA A 37 -10.08 4.29 -2.13
CA ALA A 37 -11.11 4.38 -3.15
C ALA A 37 -11.38 5.82 -3.61
N ARG A 38 -11.28 6.80 -2.70
CA ARG A 38 -11.38 8.23 -3.03
C ARG A 38 -10.19 8.66 -3.86
N ASP A 39 -8.97 8.37 -3.41
CA ASP A 39 -7.75 8.85 -4.07
C ASP A 39 -7.64 8.28 -5.51
N VAL A 40 -7.99 7.01 -5.72
CA VAL A 40 -8.06 6.41 -7.09
C VAL A 40 -9.15 7.07 -7.96
N ARG A 41 -10.30 7.42 -7.36
CA ARG A 41 -11.39 8.10 -8.10
C ARG A 41 -10.95 9.49 -8.56
N ASP A 42 -10.28 10.23 -7.69
CA ASP A 42 -9.83 11.59 -8.02
C ASP A 42 -8.65 11.57 -8.99
N ALA A 43 -7.72 10.60 -8.85
CA ALA A 43 -6.66 10.36 -9.83
C ALA A 43 -7.22 10.17 -11.25
N ARG A 44 -8.27 9.35 -11.41
CA ARG A 44 -8.91 9.12 -12.73
C ARG A 44 -9.50 10.40 -13.33
N ARG A 45 -10.02 11.31 -12.51
CA ARG A 45 -10.60 12.57 -12.97
C ARG A 45 -9.52 13.53 -13.44
N LEU A 46 -8.39 13.57 -12.73
CA LEU A 46 -7.29 14.49 -13.00
C LEU A 46 -6.35 14.02 -14.11
N LEU A 47 -6.36 12.73 -14.48
CA LEU A 47 -5.41 12.12 -15.42
C LEU A 47 -5.23 12.89 -16.74
N ARG A 48 -6.28 13.53 -17.27
CA ARG A 48 -6.20 14.30 -18.53
C ARG A 48 -5.71 15.73 -18.34
N GLY A 49 -5.92 16.33 -17.17
CA GLY A 49 -5.65 17.75 -16.92
C GLY A 49 -4.37 17.99 -16.12
N ASP A 50 -4.09 17.10 -15.17
CA ASP A 50 -2.90 17.14 -14.32
C ASP A 50 -2.40 15.71 -14.06
N PRO A 51 -1.62 15.13 -15.01
CA PRO A 51 -1.13 13.76 -14.91
C PRO A 51 -0.19 13.54 -13.71
N ALA A 52 0.59 14.55 -13.32
CA ALA A 52 1.51 14.46 -12.19
C ALA A 52 0.72 14.33 -10.88
N TRP A 53 -0.28 15.20 -10.68
CA TRP A 53 -1.15 15.09 -9.52
C TRP A 53 -1.99 13.81 -9.54
N ALA A 54 -2.47 13.38 -10.71
CA ALA A 54 -3.16 12.10 -10.85
C ALA A 54 -2.27 10.93 -10.41
N ALA A 55 -0.99 10.92 -10.77
CA ALA A 55 -0.03 9.91 -10.34
C ALA A 55 0.19 9.94 -8.82
N ALA A 56 0.34 11.13 -8.22
CA ALA A 56 0.48 11.28 -6.78
C ALA A 56 -0.75 10.73 -6.02
N LEU A 57 -1.97 10.98 -6.50
CA LEU A 57 -3.19 10.44 -5.91
C LEU A 57 -3.31 8.91 -6.09
N ALA A 58 -2.92 8.39 -7.26
CA ALA A 58 -2.89 6.95 -7.49
C ALA A 58 -1.90 6.24 -6.55
N LEU A 59 -0.73 6.84 -6.31
CA LEU A 59 0.24 6.37 -5.33
C LEU A 59 -0.35 6.37 -3.92
N GLN A 60 -0.94 7.48 -3.48
CA GLN A 60 -1.57 7.55 -2.16
C GLN A 60 -2.67 6.50 -2.00
N GLY A 61 -3.52 6.33 -3.01
CA GLY A 61 -4.56 5.31 -3.00
C GLY A 61 -4.00 3.90 -2.84
N THR A 62 -2.93 3.59 -3.58
CA THR A 62 -2.22 2.30 -3.50
C THR A 62 -1.62 2.07 -2.11
N LEU A 63 -0.92 3.06 -1.56
CA LEU A 63 -0.34 2.96 -0.22
C LEU A 63 -1.42 2.79 0.86
N GLN A 64 -2.58 3.47 0.74
CA GLN A 64 -3.68 3.29 1.69
C GLN A 64 -4.29 1.88 1.61
N ALA A 65 -4.44 1.32 0.41
CA ALA A 65 -4.93 -0.05 0.22
C ALA A 65 -3.97 -1.08 0.83
N LEU A 66 -2.67 -0.94 0.57
CA LEU A 66 -1.65 -1.83 1.14
C LEU A 66 -1.56 -1.72 2.66
N ARG A 67 -1.69 -0.51 3.23
CA ARG A 67 -1.79 -0.34 4.68
C ARG A 67 -3.05 -1.02 5.26
N ALA A 68 -4.18 -0.97 4.56
CA ALA A 68 -5.38 -1.67 4.98
C ALA A 68 -5.19 -3.20 4.99
N LEU A 69 -4.50 -3.73 3.97
CA LEU A 69 -4.13 -5.13 3.90
C LEU A 69 -3.16 -5.53 5.03
N ALA A 70 -2.14 -4.73 5.30
CA ALA A 70 -1.22 -4.94 6.42
C ALA A 70 -1.97 -4.95 7.77
N PHE A 71 -2.91 -4.02 7.96
CA PHE A 71 -3.74 -3.98 9.17
C PHE A 71 -4.56 -5.26 9.33
N HIS A 72 -5.22 -5.71 8.25
CA HIS A 72 -5.96 -6.96 8.25
C HIS A 72 -5.09 -8.17 8.60
N ALA A 73 -3.82 -8.16 8.17
CA ALA A 73 -2.83 -9.17 8.52
C ALA A 73 -2.23 -9.01 9.94
N GLY A 74 -2.73 -8.09 10.75
CA GLY A 74 -2.23 -7.87 12.12
C GLY A 74 -0.88 -7.13 12.17
N LEU A 75 -0.53 -6.40 11.12
CA LEU A 75 0.73 -5.67 10.98
C LEU A 75 0.49 -4.18 10.82
N ARG A 76 1.44 -3.36 11.24
CA ARG A 76 1.44 -1.91 10.99
C ARG A 76 2.83 -1.45 10.60
N PRO A 77 2.98 -0.66 9.53
CA PRO A 77 4.27 -0.10 9.19
C PRO A 77 4.74 0.85 10.29
N VAL A 78 6.04 0.87 10.54
CA VAL A 78 6.67 1.86 11.40
C VAL A 78 6.67 3.20 10.66
N ALA A 79 6.17 4.24 11.32
CA ALA A 79 6.03 5.56 10.72
C ALA A 79 7.41 6.23 10.56
N GLY A 80 7.61 6.96 9.46
CA GLY A 80 8.84 7.72 9.20
C GLY A 80 9.18 7.80 7.71
N ALA A 81 10.39 8.28 7.41
CA ALA A 81 10.87 8.52 6.05
C ALA A 81 10.87 7.29 5.11
N ARG A 82 10.74 6.08 5.68
CA ARG A 82 10.78 4.81 4.94
C ARG A 82 9.43 4.09 4.89
N GLU A 83 8.35 4.75 5.28
CA GLU A 83 7.03 4.10 5.34
C GLU A 83 6.56 3.62 3.97
N GLU A 84 6.79 4.42 2.91
CA GLU A 84 6.40 4.07 1.54
C GLU A 84 7.17 2.83 1.03
N ASP A 85 8.49 2.80 1.27
CA ASP A 85 9.34 1.64 0.97
C ASP A 85 8.91 0.38 1.73
N ALA A 86 8.61 0.52 3.03
CA ALA A 86 8.12 -0.58 3.85
C ALA A 86 6.82 -1.16 3.26
N VAL A 87 5.88 -0.28 2.89
CA VAL A 87 4.60 -0.66 2.28
C VAL A 87 4.81 -1.31 0.89
N ALA A 88 5.78 -0.85 0.09
CA ALA A 88 6.14 -1.47 -1.19
C ALA A 88 6.71 -2.89 -1.02
N ARG A 89 7.61 -3.09 -0.05
CA ARG A 89 8.15 -4.42 0.28
C ARG A 89 7.05 -5.35 0.80
N PHE A 90 6.09 -4.82 1.57
CA PHE A 90 4.92 -5.57 1.99
C PHE A 90 4.04 -6.03 0.82
N ALA A 91 3.92 -5.22 -0.24
CA ALA A 91 3.21 -5.63 -1.46
C ALA A 91 3.83 -6.90 -2.08
N ALA A 92 5.16 -7.02 -2.09
CA ALA A 92 5.85 -8.23 -2.54
C ALA A 92 5.44 -9.47 -1.74
N ALA A 93 5.47 -9.34 -0.41
CA ALA A 93 5.17 -10.44 0.52
C ALA A 93 3.70 -10.86 0.45
N ALA A 94 2.78 -9.91 0.22
CA ALA A 94 1.34 -10.16 0.25
C ALA A 94 0.74 -10.55 -1.11
N LEU A 95 1.27 -10.01 -2.22
CA LEU A 95 0.68 -10.11 -3.56
C LEU A 95 1.66 -10.66 -4.61
N GLY A 96 2.92 -10.90 -4.24
CA GLY A 96 3.99 -11.39 -5.11
C GLY A 96 4.90 -10.28 -5.67
N PRO A 97 6.07 -10.66 -6.24
CA PRO A 97 7.12 -9.70 -6.62
C PRO A 97 6.67 -8.60 -7.59
N GLN A 98 5.74 -8.91 -8.49
CA GLN A 98 5.20 -7.95 -9.46
C GLN A 98 4.53 -6.74 -8.78
N ALA A 99 3.82 -6.96 -7.68
CA ALA A 99 3.14 -5.88 -6.97
C ALA A 99 4.13 -4.85 -6.40
N MET A 100 5.32 -5.29 -6.00
CA MET A 100 6.37 -4.36 -5.57
C MET A 100 6.88 -3.51 -6.73
N LEU A 101 7.03 -4.07 -7.92
CA LEU A 101 7.44 -3.31 -9.11
C LEU A 101 6.40 -2.26 -9.50
N GLU A 102 5.11 -2.60 -9.41
CA GLU A 102 4.01 -1.67 -9.68
C GLU A 102 3.98 -0.51 -8.67
N VAL A 103 4.18 -0.81 -7.38
CA VAL A 103 4.28 0.23 -6.34
C VAL A 103 5.53 1.08 -6.53
N ALA A 104 6.67 0.47 -6.84
CA ALA A 104 7.92 1.19 -7.09
C ALA A 104 7.83 2.10 -8.33
N PHE A 105 7.11 1.66 -9.37
CA PHE A 105 6.79 2.50 -10.51
C PHE A 105 5.97 3.72 -10.06
N LEU A 106 4.88 3.50 -9.32
CA LEU A 106 4.04 4.59 -8.80
C LEU A 106 4.80 5.56 -7.90
N LEU A 107 5.73 5.07 -7.08
CA LEU A 107 6.61 5.89 -6.25
C LEU A 107 7.48 6.82 -7.09
N ARG A 108 7.96 6.34 -8.25
CA ARG A 108 8.79 7.14 -9.15
C ARG A 108 8.01 8.22 -9.89
N VAL A 109 6.81 7.90 -10.39
CA VAL A 109 5.97 8.87 -11.13
C VAL A 109 5.15 9.79 -10.22
N GLY A 110 4.80 9.37 -9.02
CA GLY A 110 4.01 10.17 -8.07
C GLY A 110 4.81 11.20 -7.28
N GLN A 111 6.14 11.20 -7.39
CA GLN A 111 7.08 12.12 -6.74
C GLN A 111 7.76 13.07 -7.74
N ALA A 112 7.40 12.99 -9.03
CA ALA A 112 7.91 13.81 -10.13
C ALA A 112 6.98 14.98 -10.43
#